data_AF-A0A7J4J6M4-F1
#
_entry.id   AF-A0A7J4J6M4-F1
#
_cell.length_a   1.000
_cell.length_b   1.000
_cell.length_c   1.000
_cell.angle_alpha   90.00
_cell.angle_beta   90.00
_cell.angle_gamma   90.00
#
_symmetry.space_group_name_H-M   'P 1'
#
loop_
_entity.id
_entity.type
_entity.pdbx_description
1 polymer ?
#
loop_
_entity_poly.entity_id
_entity_poly.type
_entity_poly.pdbx_seq_one_letter_code
_entity_poly.pdbx_strand_id
1 'polypeptide(L)'
;MKHIGWCLDQIQIVMATMPKTVLSRQNTAKAKVILSEVQKYTNTLEQLIQNPNFKSSLHQLENSSIEGVKLQAHEVERLFDDLKHLLLVLDLYLQQLWQILIAHPEQWGQKADQLVLMIDQKFGGEMGELRQEFKVALYQLEELRKIVTSKEHLAEFLKL
;
A
#
# COMPACT_ATOMS: atom_id res chain seq x y z
N MET A 1 8.42 0.86 9.22
CA MET A 1 7.21 1.48 8.64
C MET A 1 7.49 2.37 7.43
N LYS A 2 8.69 2.99 7.30
CA LYS A 2 9.20 3.60 6.04
C LYS A 2 9.07 2.69 4.80
N HIS A 3 9.09 1.37 4.99
CA HIS A 3 9.01 0.38 3.91
C HIS A 3 7.61 0.24 3.27
N ILE A 4 6.51 0.49 3.99
CA ILE A 4 5.15 0.43 3.40
C ILE A 4 4.98 1.57 2.40
N GLY A 5 5.19 2.81 2.86
CA GLY A 5 5.13 3.99 1.98
C GLY A 5 6.09 3.87 0.79
N TRP A 6 7.32 3.42 1.03
CA TRP A 6 8.28 3.18 -0.06
C TRP A 6 7.78 2.15 -1.08
N CYS A 7 7.19 1.03 -0.67
CA CYS A 7 6.65 0.04 -1.61
C CYS A 7 5.49 0.61 -2.43
N LEU A 8 4.59 1.39 -1.83
CA LEU A 8 3.52 2.08 -2.55
C LEU A 8 4.09 3.05 -3.60
N ASP A 9 5.15 3.79 -3.25
CA ASP A 9 5.88 4.67 -4.17
C ASP A 9 6.49 3.92 -5.34
N GLN A 10 7.15 2.79 -5.08
CA GLN A 10 7.76 1.99 -6.15
C GLN A 10 6.71 1.39 -7.09
N ILE A 11 5.57 0.92 -6.57
CA ILE A 11 4.47 0.42 -7.41
C ILE A 11 4.00 1.52 -8.36
N GLN A 12 3.74 2.73 -7.84
CA GLN A 12 3.28 3.84 -8.67
C GLN A 12 4.32 4.24 -9.74
N ILE A 13 5.59 4.37 -9.34
CA ILE A 13 6.69 4.76 -10.25
C ILE A 13 6.84 3.75 -11.39
N VAL A 14 6.88 2.45 -11.05
CA VAL A 14 7.07 1.38 -12.03
C VAL A 14 5.87 1.31 -12.98
N MET A 15 4.64 1.36 -12.43
CA MET A 15 3.40 1.36 -13.21
C MET A 15 3.28 2.55 -14.16
N ALA A 16 3.78 3.73 -13.79
CA ALA A 16 3.77 4.91 -14.66
C ALA A 16 4.57 4.72 -15.96
N THR A 17 5.47 3.73 -16.00
CA THR A 17 6.28 3.41 -17.18
C THR A 17 5.69 2.32 -18.07
N MET A 18 4.48 1.83 -17.76
CA MET A 18 3.79 0.77 -18.48
C MET A 18 3.68 1.11 -19.98
N PRO A 19 4.11 0.23 -20.90
CA PRO A 19 3.98 0.49 -22.32
C PRO A 19 2.49 0.49 -22.72
N LYS A 20 2.11 1.36 -23.67
CA LYS A 20 0.71 1.40 -24.19
C LYS A 20 0.38 0.19 -25.09
N THR A 21 1.38 -0.43 -25.71
CA THR A 21 1.23 -1.59 -26.58
C THR A 21 2.37 -2.57 -26.35
N VAL A 22 2.11 -3.87 -26.54
CA VAL A 22 3.11 -4.95 -26.32
C VAL A 22 3.38 -5.78 -27.57
N LEU A 23 3.13 -5.20 -28.75
CA LEU A 23 3.31 -5.85 -30.06
C LEU A 23 4.79 -5.99 -30.47
N SER A 24 5.69 -5.14 -29.93
CA SER A 24 7.12 -5.23 -30.20
C SER A 24 7.84 -6.02 -29.11
N ARG A 25 8.87 -6.78 -29.48
CA ARG A 25 9.70 -7.55 -28.52
C ARG A 25 10.24 -6.69 -27.38
N GLN A 26 10.61 -5.44 -27.66
CA GLN A 26 11.09 -4.48 -26.66
C GLN A 26 9.98 -4.13 -25.66
N ASN A 27 8.77 -3.82 -26.14
CA ASN A 27 7.67 -3.47 -25.25
C ASN A 27 7.17 -4.67 -24.45
N THR A 28 7.13 -5.86 -25.07
CA THR A 28 6.82 -7.10 -24.34
C THR A 28 7.82 -7.33 -23.22
N ALA A 29 9.13 -7.18 -23.48
CA ALA A 29 10.16 -7.34 -22.46
C ALA A 29 10.00 -6.30 -21.34
N LYS A 30 9.73 -5.04 -21.69
CA LYS A 30 9.46 -3.97 -20.72
C LYS A 30 8.24 -4.29 -19.84
N ALA A 31 7.14 -4.73 -20.44
CA ALA A 31 5.94 -5.15 -19.72
C ALA A 31 6.23 -6.28 -18.72
N LYS A 32 7.00 -7.30 -19.13
CA LYS A 32 7.38 -8.40 -18.22
C LYS A 32 8.17 -7.93 -17.01
N VAL A 33 9.12 -7.01 -17.21
CA VAL A 33 9.90 -6.43 -16.11
C VAL A 33 8.99 -5.68 -15.15
N ILE A 34 8.14 -4.79 -15.68
CA ILE A 34 7.19 -4.00 -14.89
C ILE A 34 6.26 -4.89 -14.07
N LEU A 35 5.61 -5.89 -14.69
CA LEU A 35 4.71 -6.80 -13.98
C LEU A 35 5.43 -7.57 -12.87
N SER A 36 6.68 -8.00 -13.12
CA SER A 36 7.50 -8.70 -12.13
C SER A 36 7.90 -7.80 -10.96
N GLU A 37 8.28 -6.55 -11.25
CA GLU A 37 8.64 -5.56 -10.23
C GLU A 37 7.44 -5.19 -9.36
N VAL A 38 6.28 -4.92 -9.99
CA VAL A 38 5.05 -4.62 -9.25
C VAL A 38 4.72 -5.79 -8.34
N GLN A 39 4.69 -7.03 -8.85
CA GLN A 39 4.44 -8.23 -8.02
C GLN A 39 5.39 -8.32 -6.82
N LYS A 40 6.69 -8.04 -7.03
CA LYS A 40 7.68 -8.06 -5.94
C LYS A 40 7.32 -7.05 -4.85
N TYR A 41 6.93 -5.83 -5.21
CA TYR A 41 6.51 -4.82 -4.23
C TYR A 41 5.18 -5.17 -3.56
N THR A 42 4.21 -5.73 -4.29
CA THR A 42 2.94 -6.22 -3.75
C THR A 42 3.17 -7.30 -2.69
N ASN A 43 4.01 -8.29 -2.99
CA ASN A 43 4.36 -9.37 -2.07
C ASN A 43 5.11 -8.83 -0.84
N THR A 44 5.97 -7.83 -1.02
CA THR A 44 6.69 -7.19 0.09
C THR A 44 5.71 -6.44 1.00
N LEU A 45 4.75 -5.72 0.44
CA LEU A 45 3.68 -5.07 1.20
C LEU A 45 2.87 -6.09 1.98
N GLU A 46 2.48 -7.20 1.35
CA GLU A 46 1.74 -8.28 2.01
C GLU A 46 2.50 -8.84 3.23
N GLN A 47 3.80 -9.05 3.11
CA GLN A 47 4.62 -9.51 4.24
C GLN A 47 4.70 -8.46 5.36
N LEU A 48 4.79 -7.17 5.00
CA LEU A 48 4.84 -6.08 5.97
C LEU A 48 3.53 -5.94 6.75
N ILE A 49 2.39 -6.03 6.08
CA ILE A 49 1.06 -5.94 6.71
C ILE A 49 0.71 -7.19 7.52
N GLN A 50 1.21 -8.35 7.13
CA GLN A 50 1.01 -9.60 7.85
C GLN A 50 2.00 -9.78 9.01
N ASN A 51 2.96 -8.88 9.18
CA ASN A 51 4.01 -9.00 10.19
C ASN A 51 3.42 -9.14 11.62
N PRO A 52 3.71 -10.24 12.33
CA PRO A 52 3.15 -10.49 13.67
C PRO A 52 3.49 -9.41 14.70
N ASN A 53 4.69 -8.82 14.62
CA ASN A 53 5.11 -7.77 15.55
C ASN A 53 4.28 -6.49 15.34
N PHE A 54 3.91 -6.22 14.09
CA PHE A 54 3.04 -5.10 13.77
C PHE A 54 1.64 -5.32 14.35
N LYS A 55 1.03 -6.49 14.06
CA LYS A 55 -0.29 -6.87 14.61
C LYS A 55 -0.32 -6.83 16.14
N SER A 56 0.70 -7.36 16.79
CA SER A 56 0.82 -7.34 18.25
C SER A 56 0.87 -5.92 18.81
N SER A 57 1.62 -5.02 18.17
CA SER A 57 1.71 -3.63 18.61
C SER A 57 0.41 -2.86 18.39
N LEU A 58 -0.27 -3.11 17.26
CA LEU A 58 -1.57 -2.51 16.97
C LEU A 58 -2.61 -2.95 18.02
N HIS A 59 -2.63 -4.24 18.32
CA HIS A 59 -3.51 -4.80 19.34
C HIS A 59 -3.26 -4.22 20.75
N GLN A 60 -2.00 -3.93 21.10
CA GLN A 60 -1.70 -3.24 22.37
C GLN A 60 -2.30 -1.82 22.40
N LEU A 61 -2.31 -1.11 21.28
CA LEU A 61 -2.86 0.25 21.18
C LEU A 61 -4.39 0.25 21.19
N GLU A 62 -5.03 -0.75 20.56
CA GLU A 62 -6.50 -0.96 20.61
C GLU A 62 -7.00 -1.23 22.04
N ASN A 63 -6.16 -1.84 22.87
CA ASN A 63 -6.45 -2.10 24.28
C ASN A 63 -5.93 -1.00 25.22
N SER A 64 -5.47 0.13 24.68
CA SER A 64 -5.03 1.27 25.50
C SER A 64 -6.19 1.80 26.36
N SER A 65 -5.87 2.25 27.57
CA SER A 65 -6.83 2.95 28.45
C SER A 65 -7.15 4.37 27.99
N ILE A 66 -6.47 4.87 26.96
CA ILE A 66 -6.65 6.22 26.42
C ILE A 66 -7.51 6.11 25.14
N GLU A 67 -8.75 6.63 25.20
CA GLU A 67 -9.73 6.49 24.12
C GLU A 67 -9.22 7.00 22.76
N GLY A 68 -8.52 8.14 22.73
CA GLY A 68 -7.95 8.68 21.49
C GLY A 68 -6.91 7.75 20.84
N VAL A 69 -6.12 7.04 21.65
CA VAL A 69 -5.13 6.07 21.17
C VAL A 69 -5.82 4.84 20.58
N LYS A 70 -6.88 4.38 21.23
CA LYS A 70 -7.71 3.27 20.76
C LYS A 70 -8.40 3.58 19.44
N LEU A 71 -9.01 4.76 19.31
CA LEU A 71 -9.65 5.21 18.07
C LEU A 71 -8.65 5.26 16.91
N GLN A 72 -7.47 5.84 17.14
CA GLN A 72 -6.40 5.88 16.14
C GLN A 72 -5.90 4.48 15.76
N ALA A 73 -5.81 3.55 16.73
CA ALA A 73 -5.44 2.17 16.45
C ALA A 73 -6.49 1.47 15.54
N HIS A 74 -7.78 1.68 15.79
CA HIS A 74 -8.84 1.15 14.90
C HIS A 74 -8.87 1.81 13.51
N GLU A 75 -8.51 3.09 13.40
CA GLU A 75 -8.31 3.73 12.10
C GLU A 75 -7.14 3.07 11.34
N VAL A 76 -6.01 2.85 12.01
CA VAL A 76 -4.88 2.13 11.44
C VAL A 76 -5.31 0.73 10.98
N GLU A 77 -5.99 -0.05 11.84
CA GLU A 77 -6.45 -1.40 11.50
C GLU A 77 -7.30 -1.42 10.21
N ARG A 78 -8.26 -0.51 10.10
CA ARG A 78 -9.10 -0.37 8.90
C ARG A 78 -8.27 -0.07 7.65
N LEU A 79 -7.28 0.82 7.74
CA LEU A 79 -6.38 1.11 6.62
C LEU A 79 -5.58 -0.12 6.19
N PHE A 80 -5.16 -0.96 7.14
CA PHE A 80 -4.49 -2.23 6.83
C PHE A 80 -5.42 -3.21 6.11
N ASP A 81 -6.70 -3.26 6.47
CA ASP A 81 -7.68 -4.10 5.78
C ASP A 81 -8.00 -3.59 4.38
N ASP A 82 -8.14 -2.28 4.19
CA ASP A 82 -8.29 -1.66 2.87
C ASP A 82 -7.07 -1.95 1.99
N LEU A 83 -5.87 -1.87 2.55
CA LEU A 83 -4.64 -2.22 1.85
C LEU A 83 -4.60 -3.71 1.48
N LYS A 84 -4.99 -4.63 2.38
CA LYS A 84 -5.09 -6.07 2.04
C LYS A 84 -6.04 -6.31 0.87
N HIS A 85 -7.21 -5.68 0.91
CA HIS A 85 -8.19 -5.81 -0.16
C HIS A 85 -7.63 -5.31 -1.49
N LEU A 86 -6.95 -4.17 -1.48
CA LEU A 86 -6.34 -3.60 -2.67
C LEU A 86 -5.18 -4.44 -3.22
N LEU A 87 -4.36 -5.05 -2.37
CA LEU A 87 -3.31 -5.98 -2.81
C LEU A 87 -3.92 -7.22 -3.48
N LEU A 88 -5.04 -7.74 -2.96
CA LEU A 88 -5.77 -8.84 -3.59
C LEU A 88 -6.30 -8.44 -4.98
N VAL A 89 -6.91 -7.26 -5.10
CA VAL A 89 -7.38 -6.74 -6.39
C VAL A 89 -6.21 -6.56 -7.35
N LEU A 90 -5.09 -5.99 -6.90
CA LEU A 90 -3.90 -5.80 -7.71
C LEU A 90 -3.34 -7.13 -8.22
N ASP A 91 -3.27 -8.17 -7.39
CA ASP A 91 -2.81 -9.49 -7.79
C ASP A 91 -3.67 -10.08 -8.92
N LEU A 92 -5.00 -10.01 -8.79
CA LEU A 92 -5.94 -10.44 -9.84
C LEU A 92 -5.71 -9.70 -11.16
N TYR A 93 -5.49 -8.38 -11.10
CA TYR A 93 -5.19 -7.57 -12.29
C TYR A 93 -3.84 -7.92 -12.91
N LEU A 94 -2.80 -8.16 -12.11
CA LEU A 94 -1.48 -8.58 -12.60
C LEU A 94 -1.57 -9.94 -13.30
N GLN A 95 -2.29 -10.90 -12.73
CA GLN A 95 -2.55 -12.20 -13.35
C GLN A 95 -3.25 -12.05 -14.71
N GLN A 96 -4.27 -11.18 -14.79
CA GLN A 96 -4.94 -10.88 -16.06
C GLN A 96 -3.98 -10.26 -17.08
N LEU A 97 -3.14 -9.30 -16.68
CA LEU A 97 -2.17 -8.69 -17.59
C LEU A 97 -1.12 -9.69 -18.08
N TRP A 98 -0.69 -10.62 -17.23
CA TRP A 98 0.18 -11.72 -17.65
C TRP A 98 -0.48 -12.61 -18.71
N GLN A 99 -1.76 -12.96 -18.53
CA GLN A 99 -2.51 -13.74 -19.51
C GLN A 99 -2.67 -12.98 -20.84
N ILE A 100 -3.07 -11.70 -20.77
CA ILE A 100 -3.21 -10.83 -21.94
C ILE A 100 -1.89 -10.71 -22.70
N LEU A 101 -0.78 -10.54 -21.98
CA LEU A 101 0.56 -10.43 -22.59
C LEU A 101 0.95 -11.67 -23.40
N ILE A 102 0.46 -12.86 -23.01
CA ILE A 102 0.76 -14.14 -23.67
C ILE A 102 -0.24 -14.44 -24.78
N ALA A 103 -1.53 -14.25 -24.54
CA ALA A 103 -2.60 -14.77 -25.39
C ALA A 103 -3.28 -13.69 -26.27
N HIS A 104 -3.37 -12.45 -25.78
CA HIS A 104 -4.18 -11.39 -26.39
C HIS A 104 -3.49 -10.02 -26.32
N PRO A 105 -2.25 -9.86 -26.85
CA PRO A 105 -1.47 -8.62 -26.71
C PRO A 105 -2.17 -7.37 -27.27
N GLU A 106 -3.15 -7.54 -28.15
CA GLU A 106 -4.02 -6.48 -28.67
C GLU A 106 -4.95 -5.86 -27.60
N GLN A 107 -5.31 -6.61 -26.55
CA GLN A 107 -6.16 -6.15 -25.45
C GLN A 107 -5.37 -5.42 -24.35
N TRP A 108 -4.04 -5.41 -24.45
CA TRP A 108 -3.14 -4.87 -23.45
C TRP A 108 -3.43 -3.42 -23.06
N GLY A 109 -3.53 -2.53 -24.05
CA GLY A 109 -3.58 -1.08 -23.80
C GLY A 109 -4.73 -0.69 -22.87
N GLN A 110 -5.94 -1.15 -23.19
CA GLN A 110 -7.13 -0.86 -22.38
C GLN A 110 -6.98 -1.36 -20.94
N LYS A 111 -6.44 -2.58 -20.76
CA LYS A 111 -6.38 -3.20 -19.44
C LYS A 111 -5.24 -2.68 -18.59
N ALA A 112 -4.10 -2.36 -19.21
CA ALA A 112 -2.98 -1.69 -18.59
C ALA A 112 -3.37 -0.28 -18.12
N ASP A 113 -4.08 0.50 -18.95
CA ASP A 113 -4.53 1.85 -18.60
C ASP A 113 -5.51 1.83 -17.41
N GLN A 114 -6.44 0.86 -17.36
CA GLN A 114 -7.32 0.67 -16.21
C GLN A 114 -6.55 0.42 -14.91
N LEU A 115 -5.51 -0.42 -14.97
CA LEU A 115 -4.69 -0.70 -13.80
C LEU A 115 -3.88 0.52 -13.37
N VAL A 116 -3.26 1.23 -14.31
CA VAL A 116 -2.51 2.47 -14.02
C VAL A 116 -3.42 3.50 -13.36
N LEU A 117 -4.64 3.69 -13.87
CA LEU A 117 -5.61 4.63 -13.29
C LEU A 117 -6.01 4.24 -11.86
N MET A 118 -6.32 2.96 -11.63
CA MET A 118 -6.67 2.46 -10.28
C MET A 118 -5.53 2.69 -9.29
N ILE A 119 -4.29 2.38 -9.71
CA ILE A 119 -3.09 2.59 -8.91
C ILE A 119 -2.86 4.07 -8.63
N ASP A 120 -3.02 4.94 -9.63
CA ASP A 120 -2.83 6.37 -9.45
C ASP A 120 -3.89 6.96 -8.52
N GLN A 121 -5.15 6.53 -8.62
CA GLN A 121 -6.20 6.97 -7.69
C GLN A 121 -5.97 6.47 -6.27
N LYS A 122 -5.57 5.21 -6.09
CA LYS A 122 -5.47 4.60 -4.75
C LYS A 122 -4.14 4.85 -4.05
N PHE A 123 -3.04 4.97 -4.81
CA PHE A 123 -1.69 5.12 -4.29
C PHE A 123 -1.02 6.45 -4.65
N GLY A 124 -1.53 7.18 -5.65
CA GLY A 124 -0.83 8.29 -6.32
C GLY A 124 -1.53 9.65 -6.31
N GLY A 125 -0.83 10.68 -6.80
CA GLY A 125 -1.39 11.99 -7.16
C GLY A 125 -1.97 12.86 -6.02
N GLU A 126 -2.81 13.83 -6.39
CA GLU A 126 -3.61 14.67 -5.48
C GLU A 126 -4.77 13.90 -4.81
N MET A 127 -5.16 12.76 -5.39
CA MET A 127 -6.28 11.92 -4.96
C MET A 127 -5.84 10.67 -4.15
N GLY A 128 -4.55 10.54 -3.82
CA GLY A 128 -3.98 9.33 -3.19
C GLY A 128 -4.43 9.12 -1.74
N GLU A 129 -5.64 8.60 -1.57
CA GLU A 129 -6.34 8.38 -0.29
C GLU A 129 -5.48 7.56 0.68
N LEU A 130 -5.13 6.32 0.31
CA LEU A 130 -4.45 5.40 1.22
C LEU A 130 -3.03 5.88 1.58
N ARG A 131 -2.29 6.47 0.64
CA ARG A 131 -0.92 6.93 0.92
C ARG A 131 -0.90 8.00 2.00
N GLN A 132 -1.82 8.97 1.93
CA GLN A 132 -1.89 10.04 2.93
C GLN A 132 -2.35 9.51 4.28
N GLU A 133 -3.40 8.70 4.28
CA GLU A 133 -3.94 8.09 5.48
C GLU A 133 -2.88 7.23 6.20
N PHE A 134 -2.10 6.43 5.46
CA PHE A 134 -0.99 5.67 6.03
C PHE A 134 0.15 6.55 6.56
N LYS A 135 0.51 7.66 5.89
CA LYS A 135 1.55 8.56 6.42
C LYS A 135 1.13 9.16 7.77
N VAL A 136 -0.13 9.57 7.89
CA VAL A 136 -0.69 10.10 9.14
C VAL A 136 -0.76 9.00 10.20
N ALA A 137 -1.33 7.84 9.86
CA ALA A 137 -1.51 6.72 10.77
C ALA A 137 -0.18 6.14 11.30
N LEU A 138 0.85 6.04 10.45
CA LEU A 138 2.16 5.52 10.85
C LEU A 138 2.93 6.51 11.73
N TYR A 139 2.81 7.82 11.44
CA TYR A 139 3.38 8.86 12.30
C TYR A 139 2.71 8.85 13.67
N GLN A 140 1.38 8.78 13.69
CA GLN A 140 0.61 8.65 14.93
C GLN A 140 0.98 7.36 15.68
N LEU A 141 1.14 6.21 15.03
CA LEU A 141 1.52 4.97 15.71
C LEU A 141 2.92 5.04 16.36
N GLU A 142 3.89 5.69 15.71
CA GLU A 142 5.22 5.91 16.30
C GLU A 142 5.16 6.86 17.50
N GLU A 143 4.38 7.94 17.42
CA GLU A 143 4.16 8.86 18.55
C GLU A 143 3.37 8.20 19.69
N LEU A 144 2.31 7.44 19.38
CA LEU A 144 1.52 6.69 20.33
C LEU A 144 2.33 5.64 21.09
N ARG A 145 3.23 4.93 20.39
CA ARG A 145 4.17 3.99 21.05
C ARG A 145 5.08 4.70 22.03
N LYS A 146 5.55 5.92 21.73
CA LYS A 146 6.35 6.73 22.67
C LYS A 146 5.52 7.16 23.87
N ILE A 147 4.27 7.56 23.67
CA ILE A 147 3.35 7.96 24.75
C ILE A 147 3.03 6.79 25.69
N VAL A 148 2.79 5.59 25.16
CA VAL A 148 2.51 4.39 25.99
C VAL A 148 3.74 3.92 26.77
N THR A 149 4.95 4.14 26.23
CA THR A 149 6.21 3.73 26.89
C THR A 149 6.79 4.80 27.82
N SER A 150 6.33 6.05 27.74
CA SER A 150 6.79 7.17 28.57
C SER A 150 5.61 7.82 29.30
N LYS A 151 5.52 7.61 30.62
CA LYS A 151 4.52 8.30 31.48
C LYS A 151 4.64 9.83 31.44
N GLU A 152 5.77 10.37 30.99
CA GLU A 152 6.05 11.81 30.96
C GLU A 152 5.46 12.50 29.72
N HIS A 153 5.40 11.83 28.56
CA HIS A 153 4.84 12.41 27.33
C HIS A 153 3.29 12.47 27.32
N LEU A 154 2.66 11.64 28.14
CA LEU A 154 1.21 11.64 28.38
C LEU A 154 0.71 12.97 28.96
N ALA A 155 1.53 13.65 29.78
CA ALA A 155 1.17 14.91 30.44
C ALA A 155 1.23 16.15 29.51
N GLU A 156 2.07 16.12 28.47
CA GLU A 156 2.11 17.20 27.47
C GLU A 156 0.97 17.11 26.46
N PHE A 157 0.57 15.89 26.09
CA PHE A 157 -0.51 15.68 25.11
C PHE A 157 -1.91 15.87 25.68
N LEU A 158 -2.10 15.63 26.98
CA LEU A 158 -3.38 15.82 27.69
C LEU A 158 -3.65 17.27 28.11
N LYS A 159 -2.76 18.22 27.80
CA LYS A 159 -3.06 19.65 27.92
C LYS A 159 -3.90 20.12 26.74
N LEU A 160 -5.22 19.95 26.90
CA LEU A 160 -6.22 20.90 26.39
C LEU A 160 -6.69 21.75 27.57
#